data_AF-A0A9D9IHF5-F1
#
_entry.id   AF-A0A9D9IHF5-F1
#
_cell.length_a   1.000
_cell.length_b   1.000
_cell.length_c   1.000
_cell.angle_alpha   90.00
_cell.angle_beta   90.00
_cell.angle_gamma   90.00
#
_symmetry.space_group_name_H-M   'P 1'
#
loop_
_entity.id
_entity.type
_entity.pdbx_description
1 polymer ?
#
loop_
_entity_poly.entity_id
_entity_poly.type
_entity_poly.pdbx_seq_one_letter_code
_entity_poly.pdbx_strand_id
1 'polypeptide(L)'
;MNLRTIKKDIEYLVGNVIDDCNLYMSLFPNKESQEAAGKIMDEAIELYNNLIDKVNNPDKSDPKKIKEHYRNIRKELFEGVDALCEKLSNVAGKNEEK
;
A
#
# COMPACT_ATOMS: atom_id res chain seq x y z
N MET A 1 -16.26 5.74 11.11
CA MET A 1 -15.75 5.00 9.94
C MET A 1 -16.59 3.76 9.76
N ASN A 2 -16.93 3.41 8.51
CA ASN A 2 -17.67 2.18 8.22
C ASN A 2 -16.82 1.27 7.31
N LEU A 3 -17.20 -0.01 7.27
CA LEU A 3 -16.51 -1.06 6.51
C LEU A 3 -16.31 -0.70 5.03
N ARG A 4 -17.31 -0.08 4.39
CA ARG A 4 -17.26 0.26 2.97
C ARG A 4 -16.23 1.36 2.69
N THR A 5 -16.14 2.37 3.56
CA THR A 5 -15.18 3.46 3.40
C THR A 5 -13.75 2.95 3.52
N ILE A 6 -13.43 2.18 4.57
CA ILE A 6 -12.05 1.74 4.78
C ILE A 6 -11.55 0.80 3.66
N LYS A 7 -12.42 -0.06 3.12
CA LYS A 7 -12.07 -0.89 1.95
C LYS A 7 -11.71 -0.05 0.73
N LYS A 8 -12.53 0.96 0.44
CA LYS A 8 -12.26 1.88 -0.67
C LYS A 8 -10.97 2.67 -0.47
N ASP A 9 -10.69 3.09 0.75
CA ASP A 9 -9.44 3.78 1.08
C ASP A 9 -8.23 2.84 0.82
N ILE A 10 -8.31 1.57 1.22
CA ILE A 10 -7.26 0.56 0.96
C ILE A 10 -7.09 0.32 -0.54
N GLU A 11 -8.19 0.03 -1.25
CA GLU A 11 -8.19 -0.20 -2.71
C GLU A 11 -7.58 0.99 -3.46
N TYR A 12 -7.97 2.21 -3.09
CA TYR A 12 -7.51 3.43 -3.76
C TYR A 12 -6.04 3.73 -3.47
N LEU A 13 -5.64 3.76 -2.20
CA LEU A 13 -4.29 4.19 -1.83
C LEU A 13 -3.23 3.16 -2.23
N VAL A 14 -3.48 1.87 -2.00
CA VAL A 14 -2.54 0.83 -2.41
C VAL A 14 -2.54 0.66 -3.93
N GLY A 15 -3.70 0.80 -4.58
CA GLY A 15 -3.82 0.79 -6.04
C GLY A 15 -2.95 1.86 -6.69
N ASN A 16 -2.96 3.09 -6.18
CA ASN A 16 -2.11 4.16 -6.69
C ASN A 16 -0.61 3.81 -6.60
N VAL A 17 -0.16 3.20 -5.50
CA VAL A 17 1.25 2.76 -5.36
C VAL A 17 1.62 1.71 -6.41
N ILE A 18 0.71 0.76 -6.68
CA ILE A 18 0.93 -0.26 -7.72
C ILE A 18 0.99 0.38 -9.11
N ASP A 19 0.11 1.34 -9.39
CA ASP A 19 0.10 2.08 -10.65
C ASP A 19 1.40 2.90 -10.84
N ASP A 20 1.88 3.55 -9.78
CA ASP A 20 3.16 4.28 -9.79
C ASP A 20 4.35 3.34 -10.05
N CYS A 21 4.35 2.15 -9.44
CA CYS A 21 5.36 1.13 -9.72
C CYS A 21 5.32 0.68 -11.20
N ASN A 22 4.13 0.45 -11.75
CA ASN A 22 3.95 0.07 -13.15
C ASN A 22 4.41 1.18 -14.11
N LEU A 23 4.08 2.44 -13.80
CA LEU A 23 4.53 3.59 -14.57
C LEU A 23 6.06 3.69 -14.54
N TYR A 24 6.67 3.55 -13.36
CA TYR A 24 8.12 3.58 -13.21
C TYR A 24 8.82 2.49 -14.04
N MET A 25 8.34 1.24 -13.98
CA MET A 25 8.88 0.15 -14.80
C MET A 25 8.75 0.40 -16.31
N SER A 26 7.70 1.13 -16.71
CA SER A 26 7.46 1.50 -18.11
C SER A 26 8.40 2.61 -18.59
N LEU A 27 8.74 3.56 -17.72
CA LEU A 27 9.68 4.65 -18.00
C LEU A 27 11.14 4.18 -17.98
N PHE A 28 11.48 3.21 -17.12
CA PHE A 28 12.82 2.67 -16.97
C PHE A 28 12.84 1.15 -17.25
N PRO A 29 12.80 0.72 -18.52
CA PRO A 29 12.66 -0.69 -18.91
C PRO A 29 13.94 -1.52 -18.72
N ASN A 30 14.89 -1.08 -17.90
CA ASN A 30 16.07 -1.84 -17.57
C ASN A 30 15.77 -2.86 -16.45
N LYS A 31 16.53 -3.95 -16.44
CA LYS A 31 16.31 -5.08 -15.53
C LYS A 31 16.38 -4.67 -14.04
N GLU A 32 17.30 -3.79 -13.68
CA GLU A 32 17.49 -3.35 -12.28
C GLU A 32 16.27 -2.56 -11.78
N SER A 33 15.77 -1.62 -12.59
CA SER A 33 14.55 -0.85 -12.29
C SER A 33 13.31 -1.73 -12.20
N GLN A 34 13.15 -2.69 -13.11
CA GLN A 34 12.02 -3.63 -13.11
C GLN A 34 12.05 -4.53 -11.88
N GLU A 35 13.21 -5.07 -11.50
CA GLU A 35 13.34 -5.88 -10.29
C GLU A 35 13.09 -5.06 -9.01
N ALA A 36 13.58 -3.82 -8.96
CA ALA A 36 13.41 -2.95 -7.81
C ALA A 36 11.94 -2.55 -7.60
N ALA A 37 11.27 -2.06 -8.65
CA ALA A 37 9.86 -1.67 -8.56
C ALA A 37 8.92 -2.87 -8.45
N GLY A 38 9.26 -4.01 -9.07
CA GLY A 38 8.51 -5.27 -8.91
C GLY A 38 8.43 -5.71 -7.45
N LYS A 39 9.54 -5.64 -6.70
CA LYS A 39 9.54 -5.96 -5.26
C LYS A 39 8.64 -5.02 -4.44
N ILE A 40 8.65 -3.72 -4.77
CA ILE A 40 7.79 -2.74 -4.08
C ILE A 40 6.32 -3.01 -4.40
N MET A 41 6.01 -3.39 -5.65
CA MET A 41 4.67 -3.79 -6.06
C MET A 41 4.19 -5.06 -5.32
N ASP A 42 5.05 -6.07 -5.17
CA ASP A 42 4.73 -7.28 -4.40
C ASP A 42 4.43 -6.95 -2.92
N GLU A 43 5.22 -6.09 -2.30
CA GLU A 43 4.97 -5.61 -0.93
C GLU A 43 3.65 -4.82 -0.82
N ALA A 44 3.31 -4.02 -1.84
CA ALA A 44 2.03 -3.31 -1.90
C ALA A 44 0.85 -4.30 -1.96
N ILE A 45 0.95 -5.35 -2.77
CA ILE A 45 -0.05 -6.42 -2.85
C ILE A 45 -0.19 -7.16 -1.50
N GLU A 46 0.93 -7.42 -0.83
CA GLU A 46 0.92 -8.03 0.51
C GLU A 46 0.23 -7.12 1.54
N LEU A 47 0.55 -5.82 1.55
CA LEU A 47 -0.12 -4.83 2.40
C LEU A 47 -1.63 -4.81 2.15
N TYR A 48 -2.05 -4.78 0.89
CA TYR A 48 -3.47 -4.84 0.50
C TYR A 48 -4.15 -6.08 1.09
N ASN A 49 -3.60 -7.27 0.84
CA ASN A 49 -4.17 -8.52 1.30
C ASN A 49 -4.30 -8.57 2.83
N ASN A 50 -3.25 -8.15 3.54
CA ASN A 50 -3.23 -8.10 5.00
C ASN A 50 -4.28 -7.15 5.57
N LEU A 51 -4.39 -5.93 5.01
CA LEU A 51 -5.36 -4.94 5.47
C LEU A 51 -6.80 -5.37 5.16
N ILE A 52 -7.06 -5.94 3.98
CA ILE A 52 -8.39 -6.46 3.62
C ILE A 52 -8.83 -7.60 4.54
N ASP A 53 -7.92 -8.53 4.87
CA ASP A 53 -8.22 -9.60 5.83
C ASP A 53 -8.56 -9.03 7.22
N LYS A 54 -7.73 -8.13 7.75
CA LYS A 54 -7.98 -7.45 9.03
C LYS A 54 -9.31 -6.69 9.04
N VAL A 55 -9.65 -5.99 7.95
CA VAL A 55 -10.90 -5.23 7.80
C VAL A 55 -12.12 -6.15 7.81
N ASN A 56 -12.03 -7.33 7.20
CA ASN A 56 -13.12 -8.30 7.12
C ASN A 56 -13.35 -9.05 8.45
N ASN A 57 -12.32 -9.12 9.30
CA ASN A 57 -12.33 -9.90 10.53
C ASN A 57 -12.17 -9.03 11.80
N PRO A 58 -13.07 -8.05 12.06
CA PRO A 58 -13.02 -7.30 13.32
C PRO A 58 -13.51 -8.14 14.50
N ASP A 59 -13.00 -7.85 15.70
CA ASP A 59 -13.62 -8.32 16.95
C ASP A 59 -15.01 -7.69 17.10
N LYS A 60 -16.06 -8.52 17.08
CA LYS A 60 -17.46 -8.09 17.13
C LYS A 60 -18.04 -8.01 18.56
N SER A 61 -17.20 -8.17 19.58
CA SER A 61 -17.63 -8.18 20.99
C SER A 61 -18.18 -6.83 21.48
N ASP A 62 -17.66 -5.70 20.99
CA ASP A 62 -18.08 -4.35 21.37
C ASP A 62 -18.04 -3.38 20.17
N PRO A 63 -19.13 -2.65 19.88
CA PRO A 63 -19.14 -1.59 18.86
C PRO A 63 -18.04 -0.53 18.98
N LYS A 64 -17.55 -0.23 20.19
CA LYS A 64 -16.42 0.71 20.40
C LYS A 64 -15.12 0.12 19.88
N LYS A 65 -14.84 -1.16 20.17
CA LYS A 65 -13.65 -1.87 19.69
C LYS A 65 -13.63 -1.99 18.17
N ILE A 66 -14.78 -2.20 17.53
CA ILE A 66 -14.88 -2.22 16.06
C ILE A 66 -14.45 -0.87 15.45
N LYS A 67 -14.88 0.25 16.04
CA LYS A 67 -14.50 1.59 15.56
C LYS A 67 -13.00 1.84 15.74
N GLU A 68 -12.44 1.44 16.87
CA GLU A 68 -11.01 1.55 17.14
C GLU A 68 -10.19 0.68 16.19
N HIS A 69 -10.63 -0.56 15.93
CA HIS A 69 -10.01 -1.48 14.97
C HIS A 69 -9.88 -0.85 13.58
N TYR A 70 -10.97 -0.29 13.03
CA TYR A 70 -10.92 0.39 11.73
C TYR A 70 -10.04 1.65 11.75
N ARG A 71 -9.95 2.36 12.87
CA ARG A 71 -9.05 3.51 13.00
C ARG A 71 -7.58 3.06 12.96
N ASN A 72 -7.25 1.96 13.61
CA ASN A 72 -5.90 1.40 13.63
C ASN A 72 -5.49 0.88 12.26
N ILE A 73 -6.40 0.18 11.56
CA ILE A 73 -6.17 -0.25 10.17
C ILE A 73 -5.90 0.95 9.26
N ARG A 74 -6.64 2.05 9.41
CA ARG A 74 -6.39 3.25 8.60
C ARG A 74 -5.01 3.85 8.89
N LYS A 75 -4.58 3.84 10.14
CA LYS A 75 -3.23 4.29 10.51
C LYS A 75 -2.17 3.39 9.85
N GLU A 76 -2.35 2.07 9.95
CA GLU A 76 -1.46 1.08 9.31
C GLU A 76 -1.42 1.23 7.78
N LEU A 77 -2.56 1.52 7.15
CA LEU A 77 -2.66 1.83 5.72
C LEU A 77 -1.79 3.04 5.35
N PHE A 78 -1.92 4.16 6.08
CA PHE A 78 -1.13 5.35 5.80
C PHE A 78 0.36 5.10 6.01
N GLU A 79 0.75 4.49 7.13
CA GLU A 79 2.15 4.19 7.42
C GLU A 79 2.76 3.24 6.38
N GLY A 80 2.00 2.23 5.95
CA GLY A 80 2.43 1.28 4.91
C GLY A 80 2.58 1.94 3.53
N VAL A 81 1.61 2.76 3.13
CA VAL A 81 1.66 3.49 1.86
C VAL A 81 2.80 4.50 1.84
N ASP A 82 2.97 5.30 2.91
CA ASP A 82 4.07 6.26 3.03
C ASP A 82 5.43 5.55 2.89
N ALA A 83 5.61 4.42 3.57
CA ALA A 83 6.84 3.63 3.48
C ALA A 83 7.10 3.08 2.06
N LEU A 84 6.07 2.64 1.34
CA LEU A 84 6.20 2.18 -0.04
C LEU A 84 6.55 3.34 -1.00
N CYS A 85 5.92 4.51 -0.82
CA CYS A 85 6.24 5.71 -1.58
C CYS A 85 7.68 6.17 -1.36
N GLU A 86 8.18 6.13 -0.12
CA GLU A 86 9.58 6.41 0.19
C GLU A 86 10.53 5.42 -0.49
N LYS A 87 10.21 4.12 -0.46
CA LYS A 87 11.00 3.09 -1.16
C LYS A 87 11.06 3.36 -2.66
N LEU A 88 9.93 3.67 -3.29
CA LEU A 88 9.87 3.96 -4.72
C LEU A 88 10.65 5.24 -5.06
N SER A 89 10.52 6.28 -4.26
CA SER A 89 11.26 7.54 -4.42
C SER A 89 12.77 7.33 -4.34
N ASN A 90 13.24 6.50 -3.40
CA ASN A 90 14.66 6.16 -3.27
C ASN A 90 15.19 5.35 -4.46
N VAL A 91 14.35 4.52 -5.07
CA VAL A 91 14.69 3.77 -6.29
C VAL A 91 14.75 4.71 -7.49
N ALA A 92 13.80 5.64 -7.61
CA ALA A 92 13.76 6.63 -8.69
C ALA A 92 14.92 7.63 -8.61
N GLY A 93 15.21 8.19 -7.44
CA GLY A 93 16.30 9.16 -7.27
C GLY A 93 17.69 8.60 -7.61
N LYS A 94 17.92 7.29 -7.40
CA LYS A 94 19.17 6.63 -7.81
C LYS A 94 19.35 6.52 -9.32
N ASN A 95 18.27 6.64 -10.10
CA ASN A 95 18.31 6.56 -11.55
C ASN A 95 18.50 7.91 -12.24
N GLU A 96 18.31 9.03 -11.54
CA GLU A 96 18.59 10.37 -12.09
C GLU A 96 20.10 10.73 -12.08
N GLU A 97 20.89 10.02 -11.26
CA GLU A 97 22.34 10.26 -11.11
C GLU A 97 23.23 9.40 -12.06
N LYS A 98 22.64 8.50 -12.85
CA LYS A 98 23.34 7.64 -13.83
C LYS A 98 23.07 8.09 -15.27
#